data_AF-A0A1L9U0H2-F1
#
_entry.id   AF-A0A1L9U0H2-F1
#
_cell.length_a   1.000
_cell.length_b   1.000
_cell.length_c   1.000
_cell.angle_alpha   90.00
_cell.angle_beta   90.00
_cell.angle_gamma   90.00
#
_symmetry.space_group_name_H-M   'P 1'
#
loop_
_entity.id
_entity.type
_entity.pdbx_description
1 polymer ?
#
loop_
_entity_poly.entity_id
_entity_poly.type
_entity_poly.pdbx_seq_one_letter_code
_entity_poly.pdbx_strand_id
1 'polypeptide(L)'
;MGGTSVLWIGGRFGKFVLEGPDGTLWKIGKQLSEQTIRLDPWTESNYNTSETQAVYHCRQIQGPSVGTRAIVKVRMQIPGNPENVCSDPNVRAKDASSVYATPTIREINALTWLTDSGCSVTPELISLRHYLQGPHNAVPGG
;
A
#
# COMPACT_ATOMS: atom_id res chain seq x y z
N MET A 1 28.68 1.26 4.14
CA MET A 1 27.90 2.04 5.12
C MET A 1 26.46 1.57 5.03
N GLY A 2 25.97 0.85 6.04
CA GLY A 2 24.58 0.37 6.06
C GLY A 2 23.65 1.52 6.39
N GLY A 3 23.08 2.15 5.37
CA GLY A 3 22.00 3.12 5.58
C GLY A 3 20.82 2.39 6.21
N THR A 4 20.42 2.79 7.41
CA THR A 4 19.15 2.37 8.00
C THR A 4 18.04 2.77 7.04
N SER A 5 17.46 1.78 6.35
CA SER A 5 16.28 1.99 5.51
C SER A 5 15.19 2.60 6.39
N VAL A 6 14.73 3.81 6.04
CA VAL A 6 13.62 4.45 6.73
C VAL A 6 12.37 3.60 6.49
N LEU A 7 11.78 3.07 7.56
CA LEU A 7 10.50 2.38 7.52
C LEU A 7 9.39 3.44 7.61
N TRP A 8 8.63 3.57 6.53
CA TRP A 8 7.57 4.53 6.36
C TRP A 8 6.25 4.01 6.94
N ILE A 9 5.91 2.76 6.60
CA ILE A 9 4.75 2.07 7.15
C ILE A 9 5.12 1.49 8.51
N GLY A 10 6.28 0.82 8.60
CA GLY A 10 6.70 0.10 9.80
C GLY A 10 5.63 -0.88 10.28
N GLY A 11 5.60 -1.17 11.58
CA GLY A 11 4.62 -2.10 12.17
C GLY A 11 3.20 -1.56 12.38
N ARG A 12 2.84 -0.40 11.81
CA ARG A 12 1.60 0.34 12.14
C ARG A 12 0.31 -0.46 11.92
N PHE A 13 0.31 -1.37 10.95
CA PHE A 13 -0.86 -2.16 10.59
C PHE A 13 -0.90 -3.53 11.27
N GLY A 14 0.12 -3.87 12.07
CA GLY A 14 0.10 -5.10 12.85
C GLY A 14 -1.09 -5.11 13.82
N LYS A 15 -1.93 -6.16 13.74
CA LYS A 15 -3.17 -6.33 14.51
C LYS A 15 -4.39 -5.53 14.03
N PHE A 16 -4.27 -4.75 12.95
CA PHE A 16 -5.42 -4.07 12.35
C PHE A 16 -6.42 -5.08 11.79
N VAL A 17 -7.71 -4.71 11.77
CA VAL A 17 -8.77 -5.53 11.17
C VAL A 17 -9.30 -4.79 9.94
N LEU A 18 -9.25 -5.46 8.79
CA LEU A 18 -9.79 -4.97 7.53
C LEU A 18 -11.18 -5.55 7.30
N GLU A 19 -12.09 -4.70 6.86
CA GLU A 19 -13.43 -5.10 6.44
C GLU A 19 -13.48 -5.22 4.90
N GLY A 20 -13.83 -6.43 4.45
CA GLY A 20 -14.09 -6.75 3.05
C GLY A 20 -15.44 -6.20 2.58
N PRO A 21 -15.65 -6.06 1.26
CA PRO A 21 -16.88 -5.51 0.69
C PRO A 21 -18.11 -6.39 0.93
N ASP A 22 -17.88 -7.66 1.23
CA ASP A 22 -18.86 -8.70 1.54
C ASP A 22 -19.12 -8.84 3.05
N GLY A 23 -18.63 -7.91 3.87
CA GLY A 23 -18.76 -7.95 5.34
C GLY A 23 -17.81 -8.95 6.03
N THR A 24 -16.82 -9.48 5.29
CA THR A 24 -15.78 -10.31 5.88
C THR A 24 -14.79 -9.48 6.69
N LEU A 25 -14.26 -10.06 7.77
CA LEU A 25 -13.24 -9.38 8.58
C LEU A 25 -11.92 -10.14 8.49
N TRP A 26 -10.84 -9.40 8.27
CA TRP A 26 -9.50 -9.93 8.07
C TRP A 26 -8.52 -9.30 9.06
N LYS A 27 -7.93 -10.13 9.93
CA LYS A 27 -6.93 -9.66 10.90
C LYS A 27 -5.54 -9.66 10.27
N ILE A 28 -4.91 -8.49 10.22
CA ILE A 28 -3.51 -8.33 9.81
C ILE A 28 -2.60 -8.86 10.92
N GLY A 29 -1.65 -9.71 10.52
CA GLY A 29 -0.67 -10.36 11.38
C GLY A 29 0.73 -9.75 11.24
N LYS A 30 1.72 -10.63 11.12
CA LYS A 30 3.13 -10.27 11.03
C LYS A 30 3.45 -9.59 9.69
N GLN A 31 4.23 -8.51 9.74
CA GLN A 31 4.85 -7.90 8.58
C GLN A 31 5.95 -8.82 8.02
N LEU A 32 5.91 -9.03 6.72
CA LEU A 32 6.85 -9.88 5.98
C LEU A 32 7.98 -9.07 5.36
N SER A 33 7.65 -7.93 4.78
CA SER A 33 8.61 -7.04 4.15
C SER A 33 8.11 -5.61 4.09
N GLU A 34 9.03 -4.69 3.90
CA GLU A 34 8.78 -3.31 3.51
C GLU A 34 9.80 -2.91 2.46
N GLN A 35 9.35 -2.18 1.45
CA GLN A 35 10.23 -1.60 0.45
C GLN A 35 9.74 -0.22 0.04
N THR A 36 10.69 0.60 -0.40
CA THR A 36 10.42 1.91 -0.97
C THR A 36 10.62 1.83 -2.47
N ILE A 37 9.64 2.35 -3.21
CA ILE A 37 9.65 2.47 -4.66
C ILE A 37 9.79 3.96 -4.96
N ARG A 38 11.02 4.38 -5.26
CA ARG A 38 11.31 5.75 -5.68
C ARG A 38 11.05 5.86 -7.17
N LEU A 39 10.21 6.82 -7.55
CA LEU A 39 10.04 7.19 -8.95
C LEU A 39 10.80 8.50 -9.18
N ASP A 40 11.59 8.52 -10.26
CA ASP A 40 12.46 9.64 -10.56
C ASP A 40 11.62 10.86 -11.01
N PRO A 41 11.72 12.01 -10.31
CA PRO A 41 11.02 13.23 -10.69
C PRO A 41 11.43 13.76 -12.07
N TRP A 42 12.55 13.32 -12.66
CA TRP A 42 13.01 13.76 -13.98
C TRP A 42 12.24 13.13 -15.16
N THR A 43 11.33 12.20 -14.90
CA THR A 43 10.44 11.68 -15.94
C THR A 43 9.14 12.49 -15.95
N GLU A 44 8.90 13.24 -17.03
CA GLU A 44 7.79 14.20 -17.25
C GLU A 44 6.36 13.61 -17.16
N SER A 45 6.19 12.39 -16.68
CA SER A 45 4.87 11.82 -16.49
C SER A 45 4.27 12.31 -15.16
N ASN A 46 3.11 12.95 -15.23
CA ASN A 46 2.29 13.40 -14.09
C ASN A 46 1.80 12.25 -13.17
N TYR A 47 2.38 11.05 -13.26
CA TYR A 47 1.99 9.82 -12.57
C TYR A 47 3.13 9.22 -11.73
N ASN A 48 4.21 9.97 -11.50
CA ASN A 48 5.39 9.52 -10.77
C ASN A 48 5.29 9.82 -9.27
N THR A 49 4.33 9.18 -8.61
CA THR A 49 4.22 9.21 -7.15
C THR A 49 5.18 8.19 -6.54
N SER A 50 6.15 8.66 -5.75
CA SER A 50 6.95 7.75 -4.92
C SER A 50 6.07 7.07 -3.87
N GLU A 51 6.28 5.78 -3.65
CA GLU A 51 5.48 5.01 -2.71
C GLU A 51 6.35 4.09 -1.85
N THR A 52 5.78 3.65 -0.74
CA THR A 52 6.28 2.52 0.02
C THR A 52 5.24 1.40 0.00
N GLN A 53 5.71 0.17 0.09
CA GLN A 53 4.87 -1.02 0.16
C GLN A 53 5.32 -1.89 1.33
N ALA A 54 4.38 -2.25 2.19
CA ALA A 54 4.56 -3.26 3.21
C ALA A 54 3.66 -4.47 2.95
N VAL A 55 4.23 -5.67 3.08
CA VAL A 55 3.51 -6.94 2.88
C VAL A 55 3.28 -7.59 4.23
N TYR A 56 2.07 -8.06 4.48
CA TYR A 56 1.70 -8.75 5.72
C TYR A 56 0.95 -10.04 5.42
N HIS A 57 1.03 -10.99 6.34
CA HIS A 57 0.01 -12.02 6.42
C HIS A 57 -1.29 -11.46 6.99
N CYS A 58 -2.42 -11.92 6.49
CA CYS A 58 -3.72 -11.72 7.13
C CYS A 58 -4.47 -13.04 7.20
N ARG A 59 -5.46 -13.10 8.10
CA ARG A 59 -6.37 -14.24 8.22
C ARG A 59 -7.80 -13.78 8.34
N GLN A 60 -8.72 -14.51 7.72
CA GLN A 60 -10.15 -14.24 7.90
C GLN A 60 -10.56 -14.63 9.33
N ILE A 61 -11.20 -13.69 10.03
CA ILE A 61 -11.74 -13.89 11.38
C ILE A 61 -13.28 -13.84 11.40
N GLN A 62 -13.91 -13.36 10.32
CA GLN A 62 -15.36 -13.38 10.13
C GLN A 62 -15.71 -13.57 8.65
N GLY A 63 -16.73 -14.40 8.37
CA GLY A 63 -17.23 -14.70 7.03
C GLY A 63 -17.27 -16.20 6.72
N PRO A 64 -17.44 -16.59 5.44
CA PRO A 64 -17.64 -17.98 5.05
C PRO A 64 -16.40 -18.88 5.22
N SER A 65 -15.19 -18.30 5.21
CA SER A 65 -13.93 -19.06 5.17
C SER A 65 -13.00 -18.70 6.33
N VAL A 66 -13.54 -18.60 7.55
CA VAL A 66 -12.76 -18.28 8.76
C VAL A 66 -11.52 -19.19 8.87
N GLY A 67 -10.37 -18.57 9.13
CA GLY A 67 -9.07 -19.24 9.22
C GLY A 67 -8.27 -19.23 7.91
N THR A 68 -8.89 -18.91 6.78
CA THR A 68 -8.19 -18.71 5.49
C THR A 68 -7.10 -17.67 5.66
N ARG A 69 -5.91 -17.99 5.15
CA ARG A 69 -4.73 -17.11 5.15
C ARG A 69 -4.62 -16.41 3.80
N ALA A 70 -4.29 -15.14 3.83
CA ALA A 70 -4.02 -14.35 2.65
C ALA A 70 -2.83 -13.41 2.89
N ILE A 71 -2.48 -12.67 1.85
CA ILE A 71 -1.47 -11.61 1.88
C ILE A 71 -2.21 -10.28 1.72
N VAL A 72 -1.84 -9.30 2.53
CA VAL A 72 -2.23 -7.90 2.31
C VAL A 72 -0.99 -7.07 1.99
N LYS A 73 -1.11 -6.25 0.94
CA LYS A 73 -0.12 -5.24 0.57
C LYS A 73 -0.67 -3.89 0.95
N VAL A 74 -0.05 -3.25 1.95
CA VAL A 74 -0.32 -1.85 2.29
C VAL A 74 0.61 -0.99 1.46
N ARG A 75 0.05 -0.04 0.72
CA ARG A 75 0.79 0.90 -0.12
C ARG A 75 0.48 2.32 0.37
N MET A 76 1.51 3.15 0.46
CA MET A 76 1.43 4.47 1.09
C MET A 76 2.30 5.44 0.27
N GLN A 77 1.78 6.63 -0.04
CA GLN A 77 2.57 7.64 -0.75
C GLN A 77 3.64 8.21 0.17
N ILE A 78 4.81 8.44 -0.41
CA ILE A 78 5.92 9.08 0.29
C ILE A 78 6.37 10.30 -0.51
N PRO A 79 7.02 11.29 0.14
CA PRO A 79 7.51 12.48 -0.55
C PRO A 79 8.44 12.15 -1.70
N GLY A 80 8.45 13.00 -2.74
CA GLY A 80 9.34 12.83 -3.89
C GLY A 80 10.82 12.87 -3.50
N ASN A 81 11.15 13.61 -2.45
CA ASN A 81 12.46 13.58 -1.79
C ASN A 81 12.34 12.97 -0.37
N PRO A 82 12.36 11.63 -0.24
CA PRO A 82 12.18 10.95 1.05
C PRO A 82 13.31 11.20 2.05
N GLU A 83 14.45 11.72 1.60
CA GLU A 83 15.61 12.02 2.45
C GLU A 83 15.54 13.41 3.08
N ASN A 84 14.67 14.27 2.56
CA ASN A 84 14.49 15.65 3.03
C ASN A 84 13.01 16.04 3.07
N VAL A 85 12.29 15.48 4.04
CA VAL A 85 10.86 15.74 4.22
C VAL A 85 10.63 17.04 4.98
N CYS A 86 9.88 17.97 4.39
CA CYS A 86 9.50 19.23 5.04
C CYS A 86 8.59 18.97 6.26
N SER A 87 8.81 19.65 7.39
CA SER A 87 7.97 19.51 8.58
C SER A 87 6.58 20.15 8.45
N ASP A 88 6.40 21.09 7.51
CA ASP A 88 5.11 21.74 7.26
C ASP A 88 4.14 20.81 6.47
N PRO A 89 2.98 20.44 7.04
CA PRO A 89 2.01 19.59 6.36
C PRO A 89 1.44 20.21 5.09
N ASN A 90 1.32 21.54 4.99
CA ASN A 90 0.81 22.21 3.79
C ASN A 90 1.80 22.13 2.64
N VAL A 91 3.09 22.07 2.93
CA VAL A 91 4.13 21.85 1.93
C VAL A 91 4.10 20.39 1.47
N ARG A 92 4.08 19.42 2.40
CA ARG A 92 4.01 17.99 2.06
C ARG A 92 2.74 17.60 1.31
N ALA A 93 1.61 18.24 1.59
CA ALA A 93 0.36 17.98 0.89
C ALA A 93 0.41 18.29 -0.62
N LYS A 94 1.40 19.08 -1.07
CA LYS A 94 1.61 19.36 -2.50
C LYS A 94 2.11 18.15 -3.27
N ASP A 95 2.74 17.19 -2.58
CA ASP A 95 3.18 15.93 -3.17
C ASP A 95 2.02 14.91 -3.30
N ALA A 96 0.85 15.22 -2.73
CA ALA A 96 -0.30 14.32 -2.75
C ALA A 96 -0.83 14.14 -4.17
N SER A 97 -0.97 12.88 -4.57
CA SER A 97 -1.65 12.50 -5.79
C SER A 97 -2.91 11.72 -5.46
N SER A 98 -3.99 11.96 -6.19
CA SER A 98 -5.19 11.11 -6.11
C SER A 98 -5.07 9.83 -6.93
N VAL A 99 -3.99 9.69 -7.72
CA VAL A 99 -3.74 8.56 -8.62
C VAL A 99 -2.71 7.63 -8.00
N TYR A 100 -2.95 6.32 -8.10
CA TYR A 100 -1.97 5.30 -7.69
C TYR A 100 -0.67 5.45 -8.47
N ALA A 101 0.46 5.12 -7.83
CA ALA A 101 1.73 5.01 -8.53
C ALA A 101 1.65 3.98 -9.67
N THR A 102 2.37 4.21 -10.76
CA THR A 102 2.36 3.34 -11.94
C THR A 102 2.60 1.85 -11.62
N PRO A 103 3.56 1.46 -10.75
CA PRO A 103 3.74 0.06 -10.35
C PRO A 103 2.51 -0.56 -9.66
N THR A 104 1.82 0.23 -8.83
CA THR A 104 0.57 -0.16 -8.17
C THR A 104 -0.54 -0.39 -9.17
N ILE A 105 -0.73 0.52 -10.14
CA ILE A 105 -1.73 0.37 -11.21
C ILE A 105 -1.48 -0.92 -12.00
N ARG A 106 -0.23 -1.17 -12.39
CA ARG A 106 0.15 -2.37 -13.14
C ARG A 106 -0.14 -3.66 -12.36
N GLU A 107 0.19 -3.68 -11.06
CA GLU A 107 -0.10 -4.84 -10.23
C GLU A 107 -1.60 -5.08 -10.05
N ILE A 108 -2.38 -4.03 -9.77
CA ILE A 108 -3.84 -4.15 -9.65
C ILE A 108 -4.43 -4.69 -10.95
N ASN A 109 -4.10 -4.09 -12.09
CA ASN A 109 -4.64 -4.51 -13.39
C ASN A 109 -4.29 -5.96 -13.72
N ALA A 110 -3.04 -6.37 -13.47
CA ALA A 110 -2.62 -7.74 -13.71
C ALA A 110 -3.37 -8.73 -12.81
N LEU A 111 -3.46 -8.46 -11.51
CA LEU A 111 -4.14 -9.35 -10.56
C LEU A 111 -5.65 -9.42 -10.80
N THR A 112 -6.29 -8.30 -11.15
CA THR A 112 -7.71 -8.28 -11.55
C THR A 112 -7.92 -9.17 -12.77
N TRP A 113 -7.15 -8.97 -13.84
CA TRP A 113 -7.30 -9.76 -15.06
C TRP A 113 -7.07 -11.27 -14.84
N LEU A 114 -6.05 -11.64 -14.06
CA LEU A 114 -5.74 -13.03 -13.73
C LEU A 114 -6.84 -13.68 -12.87
N THR A 115 -7.40 -12.92 -11.93
CA THR A 115 -8.52 -13.35 -11.07
C THR A 115 -9.77 -13.59 -11.92
N ASP A 116 -10.15 -12.62 -12.76
CA ASP A 116 -11.33 -12.70 -13.63
C ASP A 116 -11.21 -13.85 -14.65
N SER A 117 -9.98 -14.17 -15.05
CA SER A 117 -9.69 -15.30 -15.95
C SER A 117 -9.67 -16.67 -15.25
N GLY A 118 -9.87 -16.72 -13.92
CA GLY A 118 -9.83 -17.95 -13.14
C GLY A 118 -8.45 -18.61 -13.09
N CYS A 119 -7.37 -17.83 -13.17
CA CYS A 119 -6.01 -18.37 -13.18
C CYS A 119 -5.66 -19.05 -11.85
N SER A 120 -5.49 -20.37 -11.86
CA SER A 120 -5.27 -21.18 -10.64
C SER A 120 -3.83 -21.13 -10.11
N VAL A 121 -2.89 -20.55 -10.86
CA VAL A 121 -1.46 -20.49 -10.51
C VAL A 121 -1.02 -19.11 -10.02
N THR A 122 -1.95 -18.18 -9.85
CA THR A 122 -1.70 -16.83 -9.34
C THR A 122 -2.58 -16.53 -8.14
N PRO A 123 -2.12 -15.67 -7.21
CA PRO A 123 -2.98 -15.22 -6.13
C PRO A 123 -4.24 -14.51 -6.64
N GLU A 124 -5.37 -14.77 -6.01
CA GLU A 124 -6.64 -14.10 -6.26
C GLU A 124 -6.67 -12.72 -5.59
N LEU A 125 -7.16 -11.69 -6.30
CA LEU A 125 -7.41 -10.37 -5.73
C LEU A 125 -8.74 -10.38 -4.96
N ILE A 126 -8.67 -10.61 -3.65
CA ILE A 126 -9.87 -10.67 -2.78
C ILE A 126 -10.54 -9.30 -2.62
N SER A 127 -9.75 -8.24 -2.41
CA SER A 127 -10.28 -6.90 -2.17
C SER A 127 -9.26 -5.80 -2.43
N LEU A 128 -9.75 -4.63 -2.81
CA LEU A 128 -9.01 -3.38 -2.92
C LEU A 128 -9.70 -2.29 -2.09
N ARG A 129 -8.91 -1.49 -1.37
CA ARG A 129 -9.36 -0.33 -0.59
C ARG A 129 -8.39 0.82 -0.74
N HIS A 130 -8.94 2.03 -0.79
CA HIS A 130 -8.19 3.28 -0.85
C HIS A 130 -8.57 4.16 0.32
N TYR A 131 -7.58 4.79 0.95
CA TYR A 131 -7.75 5.72 2.05
C TYR A 131 -6.86 6.92 1.83
N LEU A 132 -7.35 8.11 2.16
CA LEU A 132 -6.53 9.32 2.16
C LEU A 132 -5.61 9.33 3.37
N GLN A 133 -4.36 9.73 3.16
CA GLN A 133 -3.42 9.93 4.25
C GLN A 133 -3.80 11.14 5.12
N GLY A 134 -3.85 10.93 6.44
CA GLY A 134 -4.14 11.99 7.40
C GLY A 134 -3.05 13.07 7.53
N PRO A 135 -3.32 14.15 8.30
CA PRO A 135 -2.44 15.32 8.39
C PRO A 135 -1.04 15.05 8.98
N HIS A 136 -0.89 13.96 9.73
CA HIS A 136 0.37 13.55 10.35
C HIS A 136 1.17 12.55 9.50
N ASN A 137 0.67 12.16 8.33
CA ASN A 137 1.39 11.28 7.43
C ASN A 137 2.42 12.05 6.58
N ALA A 138 3.27 11.28 5.89
CA ALA A 138 4.36 11.81 5.10
C ALA A 138 3.86 12.62 3.89
N VAL A 139 2.72 12.27 3.31
CA VAL A 139 2.07 13.05 2.24
C VAL A 139 0.60 13.26 2.61
N PRO A 140 0.24 14.30 3.39
CA PRO A 140 -1.15 14.54 3.77
C PRO A 140 -2.06 14.69 2.55
N GLY A 141 -3.21 14.00 2.55
CA GLY A 141 -4.16 14.00 1.43
C GLY A 141 -3.77 13.09 0.26
N GLY A 142 -2.58 12.48 0.29
CA GLY A 142 -2.17 11.41 -0.62
C GLY A 142 -2.16 10.08 0.09
#